data_AF-A0A183UJ42-F1
#
_entry.id   AF-A0A183UJ42-F1
#
_cell.length_a   1.000
_cell.length_b   1.000
_cell.length_c   1.000
_cell.angle_alpha   90.00
_cell.angle_beta   90.00
_cell.angle_gamma   90.00
#
_symmetry.space_group_name_H-M   'P 1'
#
loop_
_entity.id
_entity.type
_entity.pdbx_description
1 polymer ?
#
loop_
_entity_poly.entity_id
_entity_poly.type
_entity_poly.pdbx_seq_one_letter_code
_entity_poly.pdbx_strand_id
1 'polypeptide(L)'
;MAGALEGDLFIGAKAQEYRGLLSLKYPMEHGVVTDWNDMERVWQYIYSKDQLQIFPEEHPVLLTEAPLNPLRNREKSAEIFFETFNVPALHIQMQAVLSLYSTGRTTGVVLDSGDGVTHIVPIFEGFAIQHGFQIERMDVAGRDVTRYLRLLLRKEGSDFHRSAEFEIVREIKEKLCYVAAHAAKEESTECEKVPYKLPDGSTLDVGMARFRAAEVLFRPELIGEEWPGIAVALDASIRKCDMDLRKILYSNIVLSGGSTMFAGFGDRLLAEARKLAPRDVKIRISAPQERLYGTWIGGSILASLDTFKKMWASKKEYEDEGKKVLHRKTF
;
A
#
# COMPACT_ATOMS: atom_id res chain seq x y z
N MET A 1 -1.99 31.82 23.33
CA MET A 1 -1.65 30.85 24.39
C MET A 1 -1.02 29.64 23.70
N ALA A 2 0.30 29.65 23.53
CA ALA A 2 1.04 28.47 23.07
C ALA A 2 1.29 27.61 24.31
N GLY A 3 0.47 26.59 24.51
CA GLY A 3 0.84 25.51 25.43
C GLY A 3 2.14 24.91 24.90
N ALA A 4 3.20 24.97 25.69
CA ALA A 4 4.43 24.29 25.36
C ALA A 4 4.08 22.81 25.17
N LEU A 5 4.18 22.34 23.93
CA LEU A 5 4.04 20.94 23.60
C LEU A 5 5.18 20.21 24.34
N GLU A 6 4.84 19.39 25.33
CA GLU A 6 5.81 18.56 26.04
C GLU A 6 6.21 17.39 25.13
N GLY A 7 7.47 17.40 24.69
CA GLY A 7 8.08 16.34 23.88
C GLY A 7 8.65 16.86 22.55
N ASP A 8 9.86 16.41 22.20
CA ASP A 8 10.52 16.80 20.95
C ASP A 8 10.08 15.95 19.73
N LEU A 9 9.33 14.88 19.97
CA LEU A 9 8.93 13.90 18.96
C LEU A 9 7.44 13.59 19.05
N PHE A 10 6.75 13.72 17.91
CA PHE A 10 5.33 13.42 17.78
C PHE A 10 5.11 12.33 16.74
N ILE A 11 4.25 11.36 17.06
CA ILE A 11 3.89 10.23 16.20
C ILE A 11 2.37 10.13 16.14
N GLY A 12 1.82 9.72 14.99
CA GLY A 12 0.39 9.46 14.82
C GLY A 12 -0.46 10.73 14.74
N ALA A 13 -1.66 10.68 15.33
CA ALA A 13 -2.66 11.76 15.22
C ALA A 13 -2.15 13.11 15.73
N LYS A 14 -1.34 13.13 16.80
CA LYS A 14 -0.72 14.35 17.35
C LYS A 14 0.20 15.02 16.32
N ALA A 15 0.95 14.23 15.55
CA ALA A 15 1.81 14.77 14.50
C ALA A 15 1.01 15.38 13.34
N GLN A 16 -0.16 14.80 13.04
CA GLN A 16 -1.07 15.30 12.01
C GLN A 16 -1.81 16.57 12.45
N GLU A 17 -2.22 16.65 13.72
CA GLU A 17 -2.87 17.83 14.30
C GLU A 17 -1.92 19.03 14.31
N TYR A 18 -0.69 18.84 14.77
CA TYR A 18 0.33 19.89 14.84
C TYR A 18 1.22 19.97 13.59
N ARG A 19 0.76 19.47 12.44
CA ARG A 19 1.55 19.41 11.20
C ARG A 19 2.16 20.76 10.79
N GLY A 20 1.50 21.88 11.10
CA GLY A 20 2.00 23.22 10.79
C GLY A 20 3.24 23.65 11.58
N LEU A 21 3.48 23.02 12.74
CA LEU A 21 4.62 23.30 13.62
C LEU A 21 5.78 22.31 13.43
N LEU A 22 5.50 21.16 12.80
CA LEU A 22 6.41 20.02 12.74
C LEU A 22 6.97 19.81 11.34
N SER A 23 8.21 19.32 11.27
CA SER A 23 8.77 18.78 10.03
C SER A 23 8.47 17.30 9.93
N LEU A 24 7.44 16.94 9.16
CA LEU A 24 7.06 15.54 8.95
C LEU A 24 8.14 14.78 8.15
N LYS A 25 8.46 13.57 8.61
CA LYS A 25 9.35 12.60 7.95
C LYS A 25 8.65 11.25 7.88
N TYR A 26 8.94 10.49 6.81
CA TYR A 26 8.39 9.15 6.63
C TYR A 26 9.53 8.13 6.75
N PRO A 27 9.46 7.17 7.69
CA PRO A 27 10.53 6.20 7.92
C PRO A 27 10.52 5.05 6.88
N MET A 28 9.54 5.05 5.99
CA MET A 28 9.35 4.06 4.95
C MET A 28 9.12 4.75 3.59
N GLU A 29 9.87 4.28 2.60
CA GLU A 29 9.76 4.69 1.20
C GLU A 29 9.63 3.43 0.33
N HIS A 30 8.66 3.44 -0.59
CA HIS A 30 8.41 2.30 -1.50
C HIS A 30 8.26 0.94 -0.80
N GLY A 31 7.66 0.91 0.39
CA GLY A 31 7.47 -0.33 1.17
C GLY A 31 8.76 -0.86 1.82
N VAL A 32 9.86 -0.10 1.77
CA VAL A 32 11.16 -0.42 2.35
C VAL A 32 11.44 0.55 3.48
N VAL A 33 11.89 0.02 4.63
CA VAL A 33 12.29 0.85 5.77
C VAL A 33 13.65 1.50 5.49
N THR A 34 13.68 2.83 5.46
CA THR A 34 14.90 3.62 5.29
C THR A 34 15.51 3.97 6.64
N ASP A 35 14.68 4.45 7.57
CA ASP A 35 15.09 4.93 8.88
C ASP A 35 14.57 4.02 10.00
N TRP A 36 15.46 3.12 10.45
CA TRP A 36 15.13 2.12 11.47
C TRP A 36 14.85 2.71 12.84
N ASN A 37 15.55 3.79 13.21
CA ASN A 37 15.33 4.46 14.49
C ASN A 37 13.92 5.04 14.58
N ASP A 38 13.43 5.63 13.48
CA ASP A 38 12.08 6.20 13.43
C ASP A 38 11.01 5.11 13.32
N MET A 39 11.28 3.99 12.62
CA MET A 39 10.38 2.82 12.66
C MET A 39 10.25 2.20 14.04
N GLU A 40 11.36 2.06 14.78
CA GLU A 40 11.34 1.53 16.14
C GLU A 40 10.48 2.41 17.06
N ARG A 41 10.61 3.73 16.94
CA ARG A 41 9.76 4.69 17.67
C ARG A 41 8.29 4.56 17.30
N VAL A 42 7.98 4.33 16.02
CA VAL A 42 6.60 4.06 15.57
C VAL A 42 6.06 2.78 16.21
N TRP A 43 6.83 1.70 16.25
CA TRP A 43 6.42 0.46 16.92
C TRP A 43 6.25 0.65 18.44
N GLN A 44 7.16 1.36 19.11
CA GLN A 44 7.03 1.72 20.51
C GLN A 44 5.73 2.52 20.76
N TYR A 45 5.41 3.46 19.87
CA TYR A 45 4.17 4.24 19.96
C TYR A 45 2.92 3.35 19.79
N ILE A 46 2.95 2.34 18.92
CA ILE A 46 1.84 1.40 18.73
C ILE A 46 1.56 0.59 20.02
N TYR A 47 2.61 0.09 20.69
CA TYR A 47 2.46 -0.61 21.97
C TYR A 47 2.17 0.32 23.15
N SER A 48 2.47 1.62 23.02
CA SER A 48 2.29 2.59 24.08
C SER A 48 0.84 2.74 24.53
N LYS A 49 0.66 3.43 25.66
CA LYS A 49 -0.65 3.68 26.26
C LYS A 49 -1.59 4.52 25.38
N ASP A 50 -1.04 5.25 24.42
CA ASP A 50 -1.80 6.10 23.50
C ASP A 50 -2.54 5.29 22.43
N GLN A 51 -2.19 4.01 22.22
CA GLN A 51 -2.77 3.15 21.19
C GLN A 51 -3.28 1.81 21.75
N LEU A 52 -2.42 0.77 21.83
CA LEU A 52 -2.87 -0.58 22.18
C LEU A 52 -2.90 -0.87 23.69
N GLN A 53 -2.14 -0.13 24.51
CA GLN A 53 -2.07 -0.34 25.97
C GLN A 53 -1.66 -1.77 26.39
N ILE A 54 -0.80 -2.42 25.60
CA ILE A 54 -0.33 -3.78 25.85
C ILE A 54 1.19 -3.85 25.90
N PHE A 55 1.71 -4.83 26.62
CA PHE A 55 3.14 -5.13 26.62
C PHE A 55 3.48 -6.05 25.44
N PRO A 56 4.50 -5.72 24.63
CA PRO A 56 4.89 -6.56 23.48
C PRO A 56 5.37 -7.96 23.90
N GLU A 57 5.85 -8.12 25.13
CA GLU A 57 6.38 -9.37 25.68
C GLU A 57 5.30 -10.46 25.89
N GLU A 58 4.03 -10.05 26.02
CA GLU A 58 2.92 -10.97 26.34
C GLU A 58 2.23 -11.52 25.07
N HIS A 59 2.49 -10.92 23.90
CA HIS A 59 1.71 -11.17 22.70
C HIS A 59 2.57 -11.57 21.49
N PRO A 60 2.25 -12.70 20.82
CA PRO A 60 2.81 -13.01 19.51
C PRO A 60 2.49 -11.93 18.48
N VAL A 61 3.43 -11.66 17.58
CA VAL A 61 3.31 -10.58 16.58
C VAL A 61 3.19 -11.16 15.18
N LEU A 62 2.19 -10.67 14.43
CA LEU A 62 2.11 -10.84 12.97
C LEU A 62 2.54 -9.54 12.32
N LEU A 63 3.64 -9.59 11.56
CA LEU A 63 4.15 -8.47 10.78
C LEU A 63 3.84 -8.69 9.29
N THR A 64 3.56 -7.59 8.59
CA THR A 64 3.36 -7.62 7.14
C THR A 64 4.52 -6.98 6.41
N GLU A 65 4.85 -7.49 5.24
CA GLU A 65 5.88 -6.92 4.37
C GLU A 65 5.43 -6.86 2.91
N ALA A 66 6.01 -5.91 2.19
CA ALA A 66 5.85 -5.81 0.74
C ALA A 66 6.53 -7.01 0.04
N PRO A 67 6.03 -7.45 -1.12
CA PRO A 67 6.71 -8.46 -1.92
C PRO A 67 8.12 -8.00 -2.31
N LEU A 68 9.02 -8.98 -2.46
CA LEU A 68 10.41 -8.79 -2.89
C LEU A 68 11.21 -7.82 -1.99
N ASN A 69 10.85 -7.71 -0.70
CA ASN A 69 11.60 -6.95 0.28
C ASN A 69 12.99 -7.61 0.51
N PRO A 70 14.09 -6.83 0.61
CA PRO A 70 15.41 -7.41 0.89
C PRO A 70 15.43 -8.24 2.17
N LEU A 71 16.05 -9.42 2.11
CA LEU A 71 16.17 -10.34 3.24
C LEU A 71 16.79 -9.67 4.48
N ARG A 72 17.77 -8.78 4.26
CA ARG A 72 18.41 -8.01 5.33
C ARG A 72 17.43 -7.15 6.13
N ASN A 73 16.42 -6.58 5.48
CA ASN A 73 15.42 -5.77 6.16
C ASN A 73 14.49 -6.66 6.99
N ARG A 74 14.10 -7.81 6.45
CA ARG A 74 13.33 -8.80 7.20
C ARG A 74 14.06 -9.25 8.46
N GLU A 75 15.34 -9.55 8.33
CA GLU A 75 16.19 -9.93 9.46
C GLU A 75 16.30 -8.82 10.49
N LYS A 76 16.48 -7.56 10.05
CA LYS A 76 16.58 -6.42 10.96
C LYS A 76 15.26 -6.11 11.68
N SER A 77 14.12 -6.27 11.01
CA SER A 77 12.82 -6.18 11.68
C SER A 77 12.70 -7.24 12.77
N ALA A 78 13.07 -8.49 12.48
CA ALA A 78 12.99 -9.57 13.46
C ALA A 78 13.95 -9.37 14.64
N GLU A 79 15.17 -8.88 14.38
CA GLU A 79 16.15 -8.51 15.41
C GLU A 79 15.53 -7.48 16.38
N ILE A 80 14.92 -6.42 15.87
CA ILE A 80 14.26 -5.40 16.71
C ILE A 80 13.09 -6.00 17.51
N PHE A 81 12.25 -6.86 16.91
CA PHE A 81 11.12 -7.46 17.61
C PHE A 81 11.56 -8.46 18.70
N PHE A 82 12.56 -9.30 18.45
CA PHE A 82 13.02 -10.29 19.43
C PHE A 82 13.96 -9.71 20.49
N GLU A 83 14.85 -8.79 20.12
CA GLU A 83 15.89 -8.27 21.03
C GLU A 83 15.41 -7.02 21.78
N THR A 84 14.80 -6.06 21.08
CA THR A 84 14.34 -4.81 21.72
C THR A 84 12.96 -4.95 22.35
N PHE A 85 12.00 -5.51 21.60
CA PHE A 85 10.61 -5.66 22.09
C PHE A 85 10.35 -6.96 22.84
N ASN A 86 11.32 -7.89 22.83
CA ASN A 86 11.26 -9.15 23.56
C ASN A 86 9.97 -9.97 23.30
N VAL A 87 9.53 -10.01 22.03
CA VAL A 87 8.28 -10.71 21.66
C VAL A 87 8.42 -12.24 21.78
N PRO A 88 7.36 -12.95 22.19
CA PRO A 88 7.41 -14.41 22.39
C PRO A 88 7.47 -15.18 21.06
N ALA A 89 6.82 -14.68 20.02
CA ALA A 89 6.84 -15.24 18.68
C ALA A 89 6.56 -14.18 17.61
N LEU A 90 7.12 -14.38 16.42
CA LEU A 90 6.98 -13.48 15.27
C LEU A 90 6.64 -14.29 14.02
N HIS A 91 5.64 -13.85 13.26
CA HIS A 91 5.37 -14.32 11.90
C HIS A 91 5.41 -13.14 10.93
N ILE A 92 6.06 -13.32 9.78
CA ILE A 92 6.13 -12.30 8.73
C ILE A 92 5.39 -12.83 7.51
N GLN A 93 4.38 -12.11 7.04
CA GLN A 93 3.54 -12.52 5.90
C GLN A 93 3.45 -11.43 4.83
N MET A 94 3.36 -11.84 3.57
CA MET A 94 3.18 -10.93 2.44
C MET A 94 1.78 -10.30 2.42
N GLN A 95 1.72 -9.00 2.18
CA GLN A 95 0.48 -8.21 2.19
C GLN A 95 -0.61 -8.76 1.25
N ALA A 96 -0.23 -9.08 0.01
CA ALA A 96 -1.16 -9.61 -0.99
C ALA A 96 -1.87 -10.91 -0.55
N VAL A 97 -1.16 -11.82 0.12
CA VAL A 97 -1.75 -13.10 0.59
C VAL A 97 -2.84 -12.83 1.63
N LEU A 98 -2.57 -11.91 2.56
CA LEU A 98 -3.54 -11.52 3.57
C LEU A 98 -4.76 -10.84 2.93
N SER A 99 -4.55 -9.93 1.97
CA SER A 99 -5.65 -9.29 1.25
C SER A 99 -6.55 -10.31 0.54
N LEU A 100 -5.99 -11.40 -0.02
CA LEU A 100 -6.81 -12.46 -0.61
C LEU A 100 -7.65 -13.20 0.44
N TYR A 101 -7.03 -13.55 1.58
CA TYR A 101 -7.70 -14.23 2.70
C TYR A 101 -8.84 -13.41 3.28
N SER A 102 -8.73 -12.09 3.32
CA SER A 102 -9.84 -11.20 3.73
C SER A 102 -11.11 -11.38 2.90
N THR A 103 -10.96 -11.80 1.64
CA THR A 103 -12.09 -12.02 0.72
C THR A 103 -12.63 -13.46 0.73
N GLY A 104 -12.06 -14.33 1.58
CA GLY A 104 -12.43 -15.75 1.65
C GLY A 104 -12.05 -16.56 0.40
N ARG A 105 -11.10 -16.06 -0.41
CA ARG A 105 -10.60 -16.75 -1.61
C ARG A 105 -9.23 -17.36 -1.34
N THR A 106 -8.95 -18.47 -2.01
CA THR A 106 -7.64 -19.14 -1.97
C THR A 106 -6.88 -19.02 -3.29
N THR A 107 -7.58 -18.70 -4.39
CA THR A 107 -7.00 -18.52 -5.72
C THR A 107 -7.39 -17.15 -6.29
N GLY A 108 -6.44 -16.47 -6.92
CA GLY A 108 -6.69 -15.17 -7.55
C GLY A 108 -5.43 -14.33 -7.72
N VAL A 109 -5.57 -13.21 -8.40
CA VAL A 109 -4.52 -12.19 -8.50
C VAL A 109 -4.90 -11.02 -7.63
N VAL A 110 -4.01 -10.63 -6.73
CA VAL A 110 -4.18 -9.43 -5.92
C VAL A 110 -3.39 -8.30 -6.57
N LEU A 111 -4.10 -7.24 -6.93
CA LEU A 111 -3.50 -5.95 -7.27
C LEU A 111 -3.61 -5.08 -6.03
N ASP A 112 -2.48 -4.88 -5.36
CA ASP A 112 -2.38 -4.03 -4.18
C ASP A 112 -1.66 -2.73 -4.53
N SER A 113 -2.34 -1.60 -4.40
CA SER A 113 -1.76 -0.28 -4.64
C SER A 113 -1.86 0.58 -3.38
N GLY A 114 -0.73 0.69 -2.67
CA GLY A 114 -0.61 1.42 -1.41
C GLY A 114 -0.17 2.87 -1.60
N ASP A 115 0.49 3.41 -0.57
CA ASP A 115 1.12 4.74 -0.63
C ASP A 115 2.47 4.72 -1.35
N GLY A 116 3.33 3.74 -1.06
CA GLY A 116 4.69 3.69 -1.61
C GLY A 116 4.91 2.70 -2.74
N VAL A 117 4.15 1.61 -2.79
CA VAL A 117 4.37 0.52 -3.73
C VAL A 117 3.05 0.03 -4.32
N THR A 118 3.08 -0.35 -5.59
CA THR A 118 2.04 -1.13 -6.23
C THR A 118 2.61 -2.49 -6.59
N HIS A 119 1.92 -3.56 -6.21
CA HIS A 119 2.36 -4.91 -6.52
C HIS A 119 1.21 -5.79 -6.97
N ILE A 120 1.55 -6.76 -7.81
CA ILE A 120 0.62 -7.69 -8.42
C ILE A 120 1.13 -9.08 -8.15
N VAL A 121 0.35 -9.83 -7.38
CA VAL A 121 0.75 -11.15 -6.92
C VAL A 121 -0.32 -12.16 -7.32
N PRO A 122 0.01 -13.12 -8.19
CA PRO A 122 -0.84 -14.27 -8.45
C PRO A 122 -0.69 -15.29 -7.32
N ILE A 123 -1.82 -15.76 -6.81
CA ILE A 123 -1.93 -16.69 -5.68
C ILE A 123 -2.77 -17.88 -6.16
N PHE A 124 -2.29 -19.08 -5.86
CA PHE A 124 -2.97 -20.32 -6.17
C PHE A 124 -2.99 -21.23 -4.94
N GLU A 125 -4.19 -21.67 -4.54
CA GLU A 125 -4.42 -22.54 -3.37
C GLU A 125 -3.78 -22.05 -2.06
N GLY A 126 -3.77 -20.73 -1.85
CA GLY A 126 -3.20 -20.09 -0.66
C GLY A 126 -1.69 -19.87 -0.71
N PHE A 127 -1.01 -20.41 -1.74
CA PHE A 127 0.40 -20.16 -1.98
C PHE A 127 0.56 -19.07 -3.03
N ALA A 128 1.36 -18.06 -2.70
CA ALA A 128 1.82 -17.13 -3.72
C ALA A 128 2.68 -17.91 -4.72
N ILE A 129 2.48 -17.70 -6.02
CA ILE A 129 3.31 -18.32 -7.04
C ILE A 129 4.66 -17.60 -7.00
N GLN A 130 5.56 -18.11 -6.17
CA GLN A 130 6.77 -17.44 -5.70
C GLN A 130 8.00 -17.64 -6.60
N HIS A 131 7.84 -18.12 -7.84
CA HIS A 131 8.96 -18.25 -8.78
C HIS A 131 9.44 -16.88 -9.32
N GLY A 132 9.61 -15.87 -8.46
CA GLY A 132 10.36 -14.62 -8.61
C GLY A 132 9.98 -13.66 -9.75
N PHE A 133 9.40 -14.17 -10.83
CA PHE A 133 9.24 -13.51 -12.11
C PHE A 133 7.77 -13.14 -12.35
N GLN A 134 6.82 -13.87 -11.73
CA GLN A 134 5.38 -13.62 -11.88
C GLN A 134 4.87 -12.48 -10.99
N ILE A 135 5.60 -12.13 -9.93
CA ILE A 135 5.26 -10.99 -9.07
C ILE A 135 5.76 -9.72 -9.76
N GLU A 136 4.83 -8.85 -10.13
CA GLU A 136 5.18 -7.53 -10.64
C GLU A 136 5.19 -6.55 -9.49
N ARG A 137 6.30 -5.83 -9.34
CA ARG A 137 6.46 -4.75 -8.37
C ARG A 137 6.74 -3.47 -9.13
N MET A 138 5.99 -2.42 -8.79
CA MET A 138 6.17 -1.08 -9.31
C MET A 138 6.32 -0.12 -8.13
N ASP A 139 7.37 0.69 -8.16
CA ASP A 139 7.60 1.74 -7.17
C ASP A 139 6.83 3.03 -7.54
N VAL A 140 5.64 2.87 -8.14
CA VAL A 140 4.70 3.95 -8.46
C VAL A 140 3.40 3.69 -7.71
N ALA A 141 3.04 4.61 -6.82
CA ALA A 141 1.88 4.43 -5.94
C ALA A 141 1.25 5.76 -5.52
N GLY A 142 0.53 5.77 -4.39
CA GLY A 142 -0.24 6.91 -3.92
C GLY A 142 0.58 8.17 -3.60
N ARG A 143 1.84 8.01 -3.17
CA ARG A 143 2.77 9.10 -2.87
C ARG A 143 3.23 9.81 -4.12
N ASP A 144 3.49 9.06 -5.20
CA ASP A 144 3.87 9.62 -6.50
C ASP A 144 2.70 10.35 -7.15
N VAL A 145 1.48 9.82 -6.99
CA VAL A 145 0.24 10.53 -7.37
C VAL A 145 0.11 11.85 -6.60
N THR A 146 0.35 11.86 -5.29
CA THR A 146 0.34 13.10 -4.49
C THR A 146 1.43 14.08 -4.96
N ARG A 147 2.64 13.59 -5.24
CA ARG A 147 3.77 14.40 -5.73
C ARG A 147 3.48 15.01 -7.11
N TYR A 148 2.85 14.24 -8.00
CA TYR A 148 2.43 14.72 -9.31
C TYR A 148 1.28 15.71 -9.22
N LEU A 149 0.29 15.47 -8.35
CA LEU A 149 -0.78 16.44 -8.08
C LEU A 149 -0.21 17.78 -7.60
N ARG A 150 0.77 17.75 -6.70
CA ARG A 150 1.48 18.96 -6.26
C ARG A 150 2.14 19.71 -7.42
N LEU A 151 2.76 18.99 -8.35
CA LEU A 151 3.37 19.59 -9.54
C LEU A 151 2.31 20.21 -10.48
N LEU A 152 1.14 19.57 -10.62
CA LEU A 152 0.03 20.10 -11.42
C LEU A 152 -0.56 21.37 -10.80
N LEU A 153 -0.79 21.36 -9.49
CA LEU A 153 -1.29 22.55 -8.76
C LEU A 153 -0.30 23.72 -8.86
N ARG A 154 1.00 23.44 -8.84
CA ARG A 154 2.04 24.44 -9.08
C ARG A 154 1.94 25.07 -10.47
N LYS A 155 1.62 24.28 -11.51
CA LYS A 155 1.38 24.80 -12.86
C LYS A 155 0.11 25.64 -12.95
N GLU A 156 -0.89 25.34 -12.13
CA GLU A 156 -2.15 26.11 -12.03
C GLU A 156 -2.00 27.40 -11.19
N GLY A 157 -0.88 27.57 -10.48
CA GLY A 157 -0.52 28.79 -9.76
C GLY A 157 -0.49 28.68 -8.23
N SER A 158 -0.75 27.49 -7.67
CA SER A 158 -0.69 27.25 -6.22
C SER A 158 0.55 26.44 -5.86
N ASP A 159 1.52 27.06 -5.20
CA ASP A 159 2.77 26.41 -4.82
C ASP A 159 2.70 25.90 -3.36
N PHE A 160 2.97 24.61 -3.18
CA PHE A 160 3.03 23.94 -1.88
C PHE A 160 4.44 23.39 -1.68
N HIS A 161 5.19 23.98 -0.76
CA HIS A 161 6.61 23.64 -0.54
C HIS A 161 6.84 22.84 0.74
N ARG A 162 6.03 23.06 1.78
CA ARG A 162 6.26 22.49 3.11
C ARG A 162 5.78 21.03 3.19
N SER A 163 6.38 20.25 4.08
CA SER A 163 5.93 18.87 4.35
C SER A 163 4.50 18.82 4.91
N ALA A 164 4.11 19.81 5.73
CA ALA A 164 2.75 19.99 6.21
C ALA A 164 1.74 20.22 5.07
N GLU A 165 2.15 20.98 4.05
CA GLU A 165 1.33 21.27 2.87
C GLU A 165 1.21 20.06 1.95
N PHE A 166 2.21 19.18 1.93
CA PHE A 166 2.14 17.91 1.20
C PHE A 166 0.99 17.02 1.69
N GLU A 167 0.71 17.01 3.00
CA GLU A 167 -0.46 16.33 3.56
C GLU A 167 -1.78 16.97 3.14
N ILE A 168 -1.83 18.28 2.91
CA ILE A 168 -3.02 18.94 2.36
C ILE A 168 -3.28 18.46 0.92
N VAL A 169 -2.22 18.34 0.10
CA VAL A 169 -2.33 17.80 -1.26
C VAL A 169 -2.81 16.34 -1.24
N ARG A 170 -2.40 15.56 -0.24
CA ARG A 170 -2.92 14.20 -0.04
C ARG A 170 -4.42 14.19 0.27
N GLU A 171 -4.90 15.06 1.14
CA GLU A 171 -6.34 15.17 1.43
C GLU A 171 -7.14 15.58 0.19
N ILE A 172 -6.60 16.50 -0.63
CA ILE A 172 -7.20 16.91 -1.90
C ILE A 172 -7.30 15.70 -2.85
N LYS A 173 -6.23 14.91 -2.95
CA LYS A 173 -6.21 13.67 -3.73
C LYS A 173 -7.33 12.72 -3.29
N GLU A 174 -7.44 12.45 -2.00
CA GLU A 174 -8.42 11.48 -1.48
C GLU A 174 -9.87 11.94 -1.67
N LYS A 175 -10.16 13.25 -1.61
CA LYS A 175 -11.52 13.80 -1.72
C LYS A 175 -11.96 14.10 -3.16
N LEU A 176 -11.05 14.59 -4.00
CA LEU A 176 -11.41 15.18 -5.30
C LEU A 176 -10.97 14.35 -6.51
N CYS A 177 -9.90 13.57 -6.41
CA CYS A 177 -9.38 12.83 -7.56
C CYS A 177 -10.26 11.63 -7.91
N TYR A 178 -10.29 11.33 -9.21
CA TYR A 178 -11.00 10.19 -9.77
C TYR A 178 -10.26 9.70 -11.02
N VAL A 179 -10.54 8.48 -11.45
CA VAL A 179 -9.95 7.88 -12.65
C VAL A 179 -10.93 8.00 -13.80
N ALA A 180 -10.48 8.69 -14.85
CA ALA A 180 -11.16 8.79 -16.13
C ALA A 180 -11.25 7.43 -16.83
N ALA A 181 -12.42 7.08 -17.39
CA ALA A 181 -12.55 5.90 -18.27
C ALA A 181 -11.75 6.09 -19.58
N HIS A 182 -11.73 7.32 -20.10
CA HIS A 182 -10.99 7.70 -21.31
C HIS A 182 -10.38 9.10 -21.15
N ALA A 183 -9.15 9.16 -20.64
CA ALA A 183 -8.47 10.43 -20.39
C ALA A 183 -8.41 11.36 -21.61
N ALA A 184 -8.21 10.84 -22.83
CA ALA A 184 -8.16 11.68 -24.04
C ALA A 184 -9.49 12.39 -24.37
N LYS A 185 -10.64 11.78 -24.07
CA LYS A 185 -11.96 12.41 -24.27
C LYS A 185 -12.24 13.45 -23.19
N GLU A 186 -11.76 13.17 -21.99
CA GLU A 186 -11.96 14.06 -20.84
C GLU A 186 -11.06 15.29 -20.92
N GLU A 187 -9.87 15.18 -21.52
CA GLU A 187 -9.03 16.34 -21.85
C GLU A 187 -9.65 17.26 -22.90
N SER A 188 -10.46 16.73 -23.82
CA SER A 188 -11.19 17.53 -24.80
C SER A 188 -12.46 18.19 -24.26
N THR A 189 -12.90 17.81 -23.06
CA THR A 189 -14.11 18.35 -22.42
C THR A 189 -13.68 19.37 -21.37
N GLU A 190 -14.31 20.55 -21.33
CA GLU A 190 -14.05 21.50 -20.24
C GLU A 190 -14.44 20.85 -18.91
N CYS A 191 -13.45 20.59 -18.06
CA CYS A 191 -13.66 19.97 -16.76
C CYS A 191 -14.19 21.01 -15.77
N GLU A 192 -15.28 20.68 -15.07
CA GLU A 192 -15.80 21.51 -13.99
C GLU A 192 -14.75 21.68 -12.88
N LYS A 193 -14.46 22.94 -12.55
CA LYS A 193 -13.60 23.30 -11.43
C LYS A 193 -14.37 23.10 -10.14
N VAL A 194 -13.82 22.32 -9.22
CA VAL A 194 -14.43 22.09 -7.90
C VAL A 194 -13.64 22.88 -6.85
N PRO A 195 -14.30 23.78 -6.10
CA PRO A 195 -13.63 24.54 -5.05
C PRO A 195 -13.33 23.64 -3.83
N TYR A 196 -12.08 23.68 -3.37
CA TYR A 196 -11.62 23.05 -2.13
C TYR A 196 -11.29 24.12 -1.09
N LYS A 197 -11.81 24.00 0.13
CA LYS A 197 -11.45 24.90 1.23
C LYS A 197 -10.17 24.43 1.90
N LEU A 198 -9.13 25.26 1.84
CA LEU A 198 -7.87 25.06 2.52
C LEU A 198 -8.01 25.36 4.03
N PRO A 199 -7.10 24.83 4.88
CA PRO A 199 -7.14 25.06 6.33
C PRO A 199 -7.00 26.52 6.76
N ASP A 200 -6.46 27.38 5.88
CA ASP A 200 -6.34 28.83 6.09
C ASP A 200 -7.65 29.60 5.77
N GLY A 201 -8.67 28.91 5.25
CA GLY A 201 -9.94 29.47 4.83
C GLY A 201 -9.99 29.92 3.37
N SER A 202 -8.88 29.84 2.64
CA SER A 202 -8.85 30.14 1.20
C SER A 202 -9.48 29.02 0.38
N THR A 203 -9.99 29.35 -0.81
CA THR A 203 -10.58 28.38 -1.74
C THR A 203 -9.66 28.13 -2.91
N LEU A 204 -9.34 26.86 -3.14
CA LEU A 204 -8.55 26.37 -4.27
C LEU A 204 -9.46 25.69 -5.29
N ASP A 205 -9.53 26.22 -6.51
CA ASP A 205 -10.30 25.61 -7.58
C ASP A 205 -9.48 24.55 -8.31
N VAL A 206 -9.81 23.27 -8.09
CA VAL A 206 -9.12 22.16 -8.76
C VAL A 206 -9.95 21.67 -9.93
N GLY A 207 -9.41 21.81 -11.14
CA GLY A 207 -10.05 21.35 -12.39
C GLY A 207 -9.42 20.07 -12.91
N MET A 208 -8.67 20.19 -14.01
CA MET A 208 -8.09 19.05 -14.75
C MET A 208 -7.06 18.25 -13.95
N ALA A 209 -6.43 18.85 -12.94
CA ALA A 209 -5.46 18.15 -12.09
C ALA A 209 -6.07 16.91 -11.38
N ARG A 210 -7.39 16.90 -11.15
CA ARG A 210 -8.11 15.82 -10.44
C ARG A 210 -7.98 14.45 -11.12
N PHE A 211 -8.23 14.39 -12.42
CA PHE A 211 -8.14 13.13 -13.17
C PHE A 211 -6.72 12.85 -13.67
N ARG A 212 -5.97 13.90 -14.04
CA ARG A 212 -4.57 13.76 -14.49
C ARG A 212 -3.67 13.17 -13.41
N ALA A 213 -3.91 13.52 -12.15
CA ALA A 213 -3.15 12.98 -11.03
C ALA A 213 -3.22 11.44 -10.98
N ALA A 214 -4.43 10.88 -11.08
CA ALA A 214 -4.64 9.45 -11.00
C ALA A 214 -4.21 8.69 -12.27
N GLU A 215 -4.09 9.37 -13.42
CA GLU A 215 -3.62 8.77 -14.67
C GLU A 215 -2.17 8.29 -14.58
N VAL A 216 -1.35 8.81 -13.65
CA VAL A 216 0.03 8.34 -13.39
C VAL A 216 0.09 6.85 -13.10
N LEU A 217 -0.94 6.29 -12.44
CA LEU A 217 -1.01 4.85 -12.16
C LEU A 217 -1.17 4.01 -13.44
N PHE A 218 -1.77 4.56 -14.49
CA PHE A 218 -1.96 3.89 -15.78
C PHE A 218 -0.88 4.29 -16.80
N ARG A 219 -0.26 5.47 -16.63
CA ARG A 219 0.82 6.00 -17.46
C ARG A 219 1.93 6.61 -16.60
N PRO A 220 2.86 5.78 -16.08
CA PRO A 220 4.01 6.25 -15.33
C PRO A 220 4.94 7.19 -16.12
N GLU A 221 4.89 7.16 -17.46
CA GLU A 221 5.62 8.09 -18.34
C GLU A 221 5.35 9.57 -18.00
N LEU A 222 4.18 9.91 -17.43
CA LEU A 222 3.83 11.28 -17.05
C LEU A 222 4.72 11.86 -15.94
N ILE A 223 5.33 11.00 -15.12
CA ILE A 223 6.29 11.38 -14.08
C ILE A 223 7.75 11.16 -14.53
N GLY A 224 7.97 10.75 -15.78
CA GLY A 224 9.30 10.44 -16.33
C GLY A 224 9.83 9.07 -15.94
N GLU A 225 8.96 8.18 -15.46
CA GLU A 225 9.31 6.80 -15.10
C GLU A 225 8.95 5.83 -16.24
N GLU A 226 9.81 4.85 -16.51
CA GLU A 226 9.63 3.86 -17.58
C GLU A 226 8.86 2.61 -17.14
N TRP A 227 8.22 2.65 -15.97
CA TRP A 227 7.39 1.54 -15.49
C TRP A 227 6.17 1.31 -16.40
N PRO A 228 5.74 0.04 -16.59
CA PRO A 228 4.50 -0.25 -17.29
C PRO A 228 3.31 0.26 -16.46
N GLY A 229 2.21 0.67 -17.10
CA GLY A 229 0.97 0.97 -16.38
C GLY A 229 0.41 -0.24 -15.63
N ILE A 230 -0.36 -0.02 -14.56
CA ILE A 230 -0.92 -1.08 -13.71
C ILE A 230 -1.67 -2.17 -14.51
N ALA A 231 -2.43 -1.78 -15.53
CA ALA A 231 -3.18 -2.73 -16.36
C ALA A 231 -2.26 -3.66 -17.18
N VAL A 232 -1.14 -3.12 -17.68
CA VAL A 232 -0.13 -3.88 -18.42
C VAL A 232 0.64 -4.79 -17.49
N ALA A 233 1.02 -4.29 -16.31
CA ALA A 233 1.66 -5.10 -15.27
C ALA A 233 0.76 -6.25 -14.82
N LEU A 234 -0.56 -6.00 -14.66
CA LEU A 234 -1.53 -7.04 -14.28
C LEU A 234 -1.58 -8.17 -15.28
N ASP A 235 -1.69 -7.81 -16.56
CA ASP A 235 -1.72 -8.76 -17.66
C ASP A 235 -0.37 -9.49 -17.83
N ALA A 236 0.76 -8.79 -17.66
CA ALA A 236 2.10 -9.40 -17.68
C ALA A 236 2.26 -10.45 -16.58
N SER A 237 1.85 -10.14 -15.34
CA SER A 237 1.86 -11.08 -14.21
C SER A 237 1.07 -12.36 -14.53
N ILE A 238 -0.15 -12.20 -15.07
CA ILE A 238 -1.01 -13.34 -15.43
C ILE A 238 -0.42 -14.14 -16.60
N ARG A 239 0.13 -13.47 -17.62
CA ARG A 239 0.76 -14.14 -18.77
C ARG A 239 2.02 -14.92 -18.40
N LYS A 240 2.73 -14.51 -17.34
CA LYS A 240 3.89 -15.26 -16.83
C LYS A 240 3.50 -16.50 -16.03
N CYS A 241 2.23 -16.64 -15.62
CA CYS A 241 1.71 -17.87 -15.01
C CYS A 241 1.41 -18.96 -16.07
N ASP A 242 1.29 -20.20 -15.59
CA ASP A 242 0.93 -21.36 -16.41
C ASP A 242 -0.41 -21.15 -17.13
N MET A 243 -0.48 -21.64 -18.38
CA MET A 243 -1.62 -21.42 -19.27
C MET A 243 -2.96 -21.84 -18.66
N ASP A 244 -2.98 -22.92 -17.90
CA ASP A 244 -4.18 -23.48 -17.27
C ASP A 244 -4.71 -22.58 -16.14
N LEU A 245 -3.81 -21.87 -15.45
CA LEU A 245 -4.16 -20.98 -14.35
C LEU A 245 -4.69 -19.63 -14.84
N ARG A 246 -4.27 -19.16 -16.03
CA ARG A 246 -4.60 -17.82 -16.54
C ARG A 246 -6.10 -17.53 -16.53
N LYS A 247 -6.92 -18.50 -16.97
CA LYS A 247 -8.39 -18.34 -17.00
C LYS A 247 -8.96 -18.11 -15.60
N ILE A 248 -8.46 -18.85 -14.61
CA ILE A 248 -8.87 -18.71 -13.21
C ILE A 248 -8.41 -17.36 -12.67
N LEU A 249 -7.17 -16.97 -12.95
CA LEU A 249 -6.57 -15.71 -12.48
C LEU A 249 -7.29 -14.47 -13.03
N TYR A 250 -7.61 -14.41 -14.33
CA TYR A 250 -8.41 -13.32 -14.90
C TYR A 250 -9.84 -13.24 -14.32
N SER A 251 -10.41 -14.38 -13.91
CA SER A 251 -11.74 -14.44 -13.30
C SER A 251 -11.75 -14.06 -11.81
N ASN A 252 -10.57 -13.97 -11.17
CA ASN A 252 -10.43 -13.72 -9.75
C ASN A 252 -9.37 -12.64 -9.51
N ILE A 253 -9.61 -11.43 -10.02
CA ILE A 253 -8.78 -10.27 -9.70
C ILE A 253 -9.37 -9.59 -8.45
N VAL A 254 -8.53 -9.35 -7.44
CA VAL A 254 -8.91 -8.68 -6.19
C VAL A 254 -8.12 -7.38 -6.06
N LEU A 255 -8.82 -6.28 -5.81
CA LEU A 255 -8.21 -4.98 -5.55
C LEU A 255 -7.99 -4.77 -4.06
N SER A 256 -6.78 -4.35 -3.70
CA SER A 256 -6.34 -4.01 -2.36
C SER A 256 -5.62 -2.66 -2.36
N GLY A 257 -5.61 -1.98 -1.21
CA GLY A 257 -4.80 -0.78 -0.98
C GLY A 257 -5.52 0.52 -1.32
N GLY A 258 -5.10 1.59 -0.63
CA GLY A 258 -5.77 2.90 -0.65
C GLY A 258 -5.81 3.57 -2.02
N SER A 259 -4.80 3.37 -2.87
CA SER A 259 -4.75 3.98 -4.20
C SER A 259 -5.70 3.32 -5.21
N THR A 260 -6.28 2.16 -4.88
CA THR A 260 -7.35 1.54 -5.70
C THR A 260 -8.76 2.08 -5.37
N MET A 261 -8.86 2.99 -4.38
CA MET A 261 -10.14 3.59 -3.95
C MET A 261 -10.62 4.73 -4.84
N PHE A 262 -9.83 5.18 -5.83
CA PHE A 262 -10.28 6.22 -6.75
C PHE A 262 -11.58 5.81 -7.46
N ALA A 263 -12.51 6.75 -7.56
CA ALA A 263 -13.75 6.55 -8.30
C ALA A 263 -13.43 6.22 -9.77
N GLY A 264 -14.06 5.18 -10.33
CA GLY A 264 -13.81 4.73 -11.70
C GLY A 264 -12.55 3.87 -11.91
N PHE A 265 -11.73 3.62 -10.86
CA PHE A 265 -10.51 2.80 -11.00
C PHE A 265 -10.81 1.38 -11.52
N GLY A 266 -11.83 0.73 -10.96
CA GLY A 266 -12.21 -0.63 -11.36
C GLY A 266 -12.71 -0.72 -12.80
N ASP A 267 -13.51 0.25 -13.25
CA ASP A 267 -14.06 0.29 -14.61
C ASP A 267 -12.97 0.55 -15.65
N ARG A 268 -12.05 1.48 -15.37
CA ARG A 268 -10.88 1.73 -16.22
C ARG A 268 -9.99 0.51 -16.31
N LEU A 269 -9.68 -0.12 -15.18
CA LEU A 269 -8.87 -1.34 -15.15
C LEU A 269 -9.54 -2.47 -15.93
N LEU A 270 -10.86 -2.64 -15.81
CA LEU A 270 -11.62 -3.62 -16.59
C LEU A 270 -11.52 -3.35 -18.09
N ALA A 271 -11.68 -2.09 -18.49
CA ALA A 271 -11.62 -1.69 -19.90
C ALA A 271 -10.23 -1.93 -20.51
N GLU A 272 -9.15 -1.59 -19.80
CA GLU A 272 -7.78 -1.86 -20.26
C GLU A 272 -7.46 -3.35 -20.24
N ALA A 273 -7.84 -4.07 -19.18
CA ALA A 273 -7.63 -5.52 -19.10
C ALA A 273 -8.36 -6.26 -20.22
N ARG A 274 -9.56 -5.83 -20.62
CA ARG A 274 -10.30 -6.41 -21.78
C ARG A 274 -9.59 -6.21 -23.12
N LYS A 275 -8.81 -5.14 -23.29
CA LYS A 275 -8.04 -4.92 -24.52
C LYS A 275 -6.80 -5.82 -24.57
N LEU A 276 -6.21 -6.11 -23.41
CA LEU A 276 -4.96 -6.88 -23.29
C LEU A 276 -5.21 -8.40 -23.19
N ALA A 277 -6.30 -8.81 -22.56
CA ALA A 277 -6.61 -10.21 -22.34
C ALA A 277 -7.14 -10.90 -23.62
N PRO A 278 -6.99 -12.23 -23.74
CA PRO A 278 -7.60 -12.99 -24.83
C PRO A 278 -9.13 -12.87 -24.84
N ARG A 279 -9.73 -12.83 -26.03
CA ARG A 279 -11.17 -12.56 -26.23
C ARG A 279 -12.11 -13.56 -25.54
N ASP A 280 -11.64 -14.77 -25.27
CA ASP A 280 -12.43 -15.88 -24.71
C ASP A 280 -12.42 -15.93 -23.18
N VAL A 281 -11.78 -14.98 -22.49
CA VAL A 281 -11.63 -15.00 -21.03
C VAL A 281 -12.60 -14.03 -20.36
N LYS A 282 -13.35 -14.53 -19.37
CA LYS A 282 -14.21 -13.70 -18.52
C LYS A 282 -13.37 -13.02 -17.45
N ILE A 283 -13.19 -11.70 -17.58
CA ILE A 283 -12.51 -10.88 -16.58
C ILE A 283 -13.51 -10.49 -15.49
N ARG A 284 -13.15 -10.75 -14.23
CA ARG A 284 -13.91 -10.30 -13.06
C ARG A 284 -12.97 -9.68 -12.05
N ILE A 285 -13.25 -8.41 -11.74
CA ILE A 285 -12.54 -7.61 -10.75
C ILE A 285 -13.45 -7.49 -9.52
N SER A 286 -12.92 -7.88 -8.37
CA SER A 286 -13.57 -7.77 -7.08
C SER A 286 -12.94 -6.61 -6.31
N ALA A 287 -13.77 -5.66 -5.90
CA ALA A 287 -13.39 -4.49 -5.12
C ALA A 287 -14.11 -4.52 -3.77
N PRO A 288 -13.51 -5.09 -2.72
CA PRO A 288 -14.08 -5.03 -1.37
C PRO A 288 -14.26 -3.58 -0.90
N GLN A 289 -15.33 -3.27 -0.18
CA GLN A 289 -15.56 -1.92 0.35
C GLN A 289 -14.48 -1.52 1.37
N GLU A 290 -14.03 -2.47 2.18
CA GLU A 290 -13.01 -2.28 3.23
C GLU A 290 -11.58 -2.58 2.73
N ARG A 291 -11.33 -2.46 1.42
CA ARG A 291 -10.01 -2.78 0.81
C ARG A 291 -8.84 -1.93 1.31
N LEU A 292 -9.09 -0.84 2.04
CA LEU A 292 -8.06 -0.11 2.79
C LEU A 292 -7.46 -0.96 3.92
N TYR A 293 -8.30 -1.75 4.58
CA TYR A 293 -7.93 -2.61 5.71
C TYR A 293 -7.87 -4.09 5.33
N GLY A 294 -8.02 -4.43 4.04
CA GLY A 294 -8.08 -5.82 3.58
C GLY A 294 -6.89 -6.66 4.05
N THR A 295 -5.67 -6.11 3.96
CA THR A 295 -4.46 -6.76 4.46
C THR A 295 -4.50 -7.01 5.97
N TRP A 296 -5.01 -6.05 6.74
CA TRP A 296 -5.09 -6.14 8.20
C TRP A 296 -6.17 -7.13 8.63
N ILE A 297 -7.34 -7.10 8.00
CA ILE A 297 -8.44 -8.06 8.22
C ILE A 297 -7.96 -9.48 7.91
N GLY A 298 -7.27 -9.67 6.78
CA GLY A 298 -6.67 -10.96 6.43
C GLY A 298 -5.66 -11.45 7.45
N GLY A 299 -4.84 -10.55 8.00
CA GLY A 299 -3.91 -10.86 9.09
C GLY A 299 -4.61 -11.24 10.38
N SER A 300 -5.69 -10.53 10.75
CA SER A 300 -6.51 -10.85 11.92
C SER A 300 -7.16 -12.23 11.79
N ILE A 301 -7.71 -12.56 10.62
CA ILE A 301 -8.27 -13.89 10.32
C ILE A 301 -7.17 -14.94 10.44
N LEU A 302 -6.02 -14.74 9.79
CA LEU A 302 -4.90 -15.69 9.83
C LEU A 302 -4.41 -15.93 11.26
N ALA A 303 -4.25 -14.87 12.05
CA ALA A 303 -3.79 -14.96 13.43
C ALA A 303 -4.79 -15.66 14.37
N SER A 304 -6.09 -15.63 14.03
CA SER A 304 -7.13 -16.31 14.80
C SER A 304 -7.22 -17.82 14.55
N LEU A 305 -6.57 -18.34 13.49
CA LEU A 305 -6.60 -19.76 13.17
C LEU A 305 -5.70 -20.57 14.10
N ASP A 306 -6.16 -21.74 14.55
CA ASP A 306 -5.36 -22.64 15.39
C ASP A 306 -4.07 -23.12 14.72
N THR A 307 -4.08 -23.21 13.39
CA THR A 307 -2.91 -23.57 12.58
C THR A 307 -1.81 -22.51 12.62
N PHE A 308 -2.13 -21.26 12.98
CA PHE A 308 -1.17 -20.16 13.06
C PHE A 308 -0.05 -20.42 14.07
N LYS A 309 -0.34 -21.16 15.14
CA LYS A 309 0.65 -21.55 16.16
C LYS A 309 1.82 -22.37 15.60
N LYS A 310 1.63 -23.02 14.44
CA LYS A 310 2.67 -23.80 13.77
C LYS A 310 3.50 -22.97 12.78
N MET A 311 3.00 -21.79 12.38
CA MET A 311 3.60 -20.96 11.34
C MET A 311 4.57 -19.91 11.90
N TRP A 312 4.34 -19.39 13.12
CA TRP A 312 5.23 -18.38 13.70
C TRP A 312 6.60 -18.95 14.09
N ALA A 313 7.61 -18.09 14.13
CA ALA A 313 8.91 -18.36 14.73
C ALA A 313 8.87 -17.96 16.21
N SER A 314 9.16 -18.89 17.12
CA SER A 314 9.26 -18.57 18.55
C SER A 314 10.61 -17.94 18.90
N LYS A 315 10.66 -17.19 20.01
CA LYS A 315 11.90 -16.60 20.50
C LYS A 315 13.01 -17.65 20.74
N LYS A 316 12.64 -18.82 21.28
CA LYS A 316 13.58 -19.94 21.49
C LYS A 316 14.18 -20.45 20.17
N GLU A 317 13.34 -20.68 19.16
CA GLU A 317 13.82 -21.09 17.84
C GLU A 317 14.74 -20.03 17.23
N TYR A 318 14.43 -18.74 17.43
CA TYR A 318 15.28 -17.65 16.95
C TYR A 318 16.63 -17.59 17.69
N GLU A 319 16.67 -17.83 19.00
CA GLU A 319 17.92 -17.89 19.77
C GLU A 319 18.80 -19.09 19.36
N ASP A 320 18.19 -20.23 19.02
CA ASP A 320 18.90 -21.48 18.65
C ASP A 320 19.42 -21.48 17.20
N GLU A 321 18.56 -21.14 16.24
CA GLU A 321 18.85 -21.25 14.80
C GLU A 321 19.15 -19.87 14.15
N GLY A 322 18.96 -18.78 14.89
CA GLY A 322 19.17 -17.42 14.43
C GLY A 322 18.19 -16.99 13.33
N LYS A 323 18.70 -16.11 12.46
CA LYS A 323 17.96 -15.47 11.36
C LYS A 323 17.42 -16.46 10.31
N LYS A 324 17.92 -17.70 10.26
CA LYS A 324 17.51 -18.73 9.28
C LYS A 324 16.09 -19.24 9.50
N VAL A 325 15.57 -19.23 10.73
CA VAL A 325 14.21 -19.70 11.03
C VAL A 325 13.17 -18.89 10.29
N LEU A 326 13.39 -17.58 10.19
CA LEU A 326 12.50 -16.64 9.51
C LEU A 326 12.37 -17.01 8.03
N HIS A 327 13.50 -17.30 7.37
CA HIS A 327 13.49 -17.70 5.97
C HIS A 327 12.83 -19.06 5.75
N ARG A 328 12.92 -19.99 6.71
CA ARG A 328 12.26 -21.30 6.60
C ARG A 328 10.74 -21.23 6.82
N LYS A 329 10.26 -20.33 7.68
CA LYS A 329 8.83 -20.26 8.05
C LYS A 329 8.01 -19.29 7.20
N THR A 330 8.66 -18.42 6.42
CA THR A 330 7.98 -17.48 5.52
C THR A 330 7.74 -18.03 4.11
N PHE A 331 8.34 -19.16 3.73
CA PHE A 331 8.29 -19.76 2.39
C PHE A 331 7.81 -21.20 2.40
#